data_AF-A0A7K2ZIL7-F1
#
_entry.id   AF-A0A7K2ZIL7-F1
#
_cell.length_a   1.000
_cell.length_b   1.000
_cell.length_c   1.000
_cell.angle_alpha   90.00
_cell.angle_beta   90.00
_cell.angle_gamma   90.00
#
_symmetry.space_group_name_H-M   'P 1'
#
loop_
_entity.id
_entity.type
_entity.pdbx_description
1 polymer ?
#
loop_
_entity_poly.entity_id
_entity_poly.type
_entity_poly.pdbx_seq_one_letter_code
_entity_poly.pdbx_strand_id
1 'polypeptide(L)'
;MTARVVDGKPWTGRMRTAALRRGLVRPAEFSTWIGARRYHERHGRDRQVLEKLRASIPRDGIREPLLLGVRATDRLVFVFEGHHRAVIALELGVRSFPFQWFWDPDVKVVEHEPFPHHALGPDGQDWLCHQEARS
;
A
#
# COMPACT_ATOMS: atom_id res chain seq x y z
N MET A 1 15.77 -5.48 27.24
CA MET A 1 15.78 -5.15 25.80
C MET A 1 14.86 -3.95 25.63
N THR A 2 15.44 -2.76 25.61
CA THR A 2 14.72 -1.49 25.76
C THR A 2 14.30 -1.01 24.38
N ALA A 3 13.00 -1.04 24.08
CA ALA A 3 12.46 -0.48 22.85
C ALA A 3 12.77 1.01 22.82
N ARG A 4 13.63 1.44 21.89
CA ARG A 4 13.82 2.86 21.59
C ARG A 4 12.55 3.33 20.88
N VAL A 5 11.77 4.16 21.55
CA VAL A 5 10.75 4.99 20.89
C VAL A 5 11.52 5.93 19.97
N VAL A 6 11.41 5.70 18.66
CA VAL A 6 11.95 6.64 17.66
C VAL A 6 10.90 7.74 17.51
N ASP A 7 11.10 8.85 18.21
CA ASP A 7 10.38 10.10 17.95
C ASP A 7 10.75 10.58 16.54
N GLY A 8 9.91 10.23 15.58
CA GLY A 8 10.00 10.65 14.19
C GLY A 8 8.68 10.40 13.49
N LYS A 9 8.35 11.18 12.45
CA LYS A 9 7.23 10.84 11.57
C LYS A 9 7.54 9.49 10.88
N PRO A 10 6.59 8.56 10.71
CA PRO A 10 6.85 7.35 9.96
C PRO A 10 7.24 7.67 8.52
N TRP A 11 8.10 6.83 7.93
CA TRP A 11 8.58 7.03 6.58
C TRP A 11 7.43 6.88 5.58
N THR A 12 7.39 7.77 4.58
CA THR A 12 6.39 7.76 3.50
C THR A 12 7.07 7.67 2.15
N GLY A 13 6.52 6.81 1.29
CA GLY A 13 6.99 6.62 -0.07
C GLY A 13 5.87 6.72 -1.10
N ARG A 14 6.24 6.77 -2.38
CA ARG A 14 5.29 6.60 -3.49
C ARG A 14 5.69 5.39 -4.32
N MET A 15 4.71 4.54 -4.63
CA MET A 15 4.90 3.34 -5.45
C MET A 15 4.03 3.40 -6.70
N ARG A 16 4.52 2.86 -7.82
CA ARG A 16 3.74 2.70 -9.04
C ARG A 16 2.56 1.76 -8.79
N THR A 17 1.36 2.16 -9.17
CA THR A 17 0.14 1.31 -9.08
C THR A 17 0.28 0.02 -9.91
N ALA A 18 1.17 0.03 -10.90
CA ALA A 18 1.53 -1.16 -11.66
C ALA A 18 2.11 -2.30 -10.80
N ALA A 19 2.70 -2.02 -9.63
CA ALA A 19 3.16 -3.03 -8.68
C ALA A 19 1.99 -3.87 -8.13
N LEU A 20 0.83 -3.23 -7.88
CA LEU A 20 -0.41 -3.93 -7.51
C LEU A 20 -0.90 -4.79 -8.68
N ARG A 21 -0.94 -4.22 -9.89
CA ARG A 21 -1.44 -4.90 -11.11
C ARG A 21 -0.62 -6.14 -11.47
N ARG A 22 0.70 -6.09 -11.28
CA ARG A 22 1.64 -7.19 -11.55
C ARG A 22 1.68 -8.23 -10.43
N GLY A 23 0.98 -8.00 -9.31
CA GLY A 23 0.96 -8.92 -8.18
C GLY A 23 2.23 -8.89 -7.32
N LEU A 24 3.10 -7.89 -7.51
CA LEU A 24 4.27 -7.67 -6.65
C LEU A 24 3.84 -7.21 -5.24
N VAL A 25 2.75 -6.46 -5.18
CA VAL A 25 2.05 -6.12 -3.94
C VAL A 25 0.66 -6.74 -3.97
N ARG A 26 0.42 -7.66 -3.05
CA ARG A 26 -0.81 -8.47 -2.99
C ARG A 26 -1.81 -7.91 -1.96
N PRO A 27 -3.11 -8.16 -2.11
CA PRO A 27 -4.03 -7.91 -1.01
C PRO A 27 -3.80 -8.93 0.12
N ALA A 28 -3.73 -8.50 1.38
CA ALA A 28 -3.58 -9.42 2.53
C ALA A 28 -4.74 -10.42 2.66
N GLU A 29 -5.97 -9.94 2.48
CA GLU A 29 -7.20 -10.70 2.76
C GLU A 29 -7.79 -11.40 1.53
N PHE A 30 -7.21 -11.18 0.35
CA PHE A 30 -7.78 -11.65 -0.91
C PHE A 30 -6.73 -12.36 -1.77
N SER A 31 -7.17 -13.31 -2.58
CA SER A 31 -6.27 -14.00 -3.52
C SER A 31 -5.78 -13.08 -4.64
N THR A 32 -6.64 -12.14 -5.08
CA THR A 32 -6.40 -11.22 -6.20
C THR A 32 -7.10 -9.88 -6.00
N TRP A 33 -6.60 -8.83 -6.67
CA TRP A 33 -7.23 -7.50 -6.67
C TRP A 33 -8.62 -7.49 -7.33
N ILE A 34 -8.85 -8.33 -8.34
CA ILE A 34 -10.17 -8.51 -8.95
C ILE A 34 -11.13 -9.14 -7.93
N GLY A 35 -10.65 -10.11 -7.14
CA GLY A 35 -11.40 -10.70 -6.04
C GLY A 35 -11.78 -9.67 -4.98
N ALA A 36 -10.82 -8.86 -4.53
CA ALA A 36 -11.07 -7.77 -3.58
C ALA A 36 -12.15 -6.80 -4.10
N ARG A 37 -12.06 -6.36 -5.36
CA ARG A 37 -13.07 -5.48 -5.97
C ARG A 37 -14.46 -6.12 -5.93
N ARG A 38 -14.59 -7.35 -6.43
CA ARG A 38 -15.87 -8.07 -6.47
C ARG A 38 -16.46 -8.28 -5.08
N TYR A 39 -15.61 -8.52 -4.08
CA TYR A 39 -16.04 -8.63 -2.70
C TYR A 39 -16.65 -7.30 -2.22
N HIS A 40 -15.90 -6.20 -2.31
CA HIS A 40 -16.35 -4.89 -1.83
C HIS A 40 -17.59 -4.35 -2.57
N GLU A 41 -17.73 -4.63 -3.87
CA GLU A 41 -18.91 -4.23 -4.64
C GLU A 41 -20.22 -4.90 -4.18
N ARG A 42 -20.13 -6.09 -3.57
CA ARG A 42 -21.29 -6.87 -3.10
C ARG A 42 -21.74 -6.49 -1.69
N HIS A 43 -20.91 -5.80 -0.91
CA HIS A 43 -21.21 -5.46 0.48
C HIS A 43 -21.62 -3.99 0.58
N GLY A 44 -22.82 -3.71 1.09
CA GLY A 44 -23.42 -2.36 1.02
C GLY A 44 -22.57 -1.24 1.62
N ARG A 45 -21.87 -1.50 2.74
CA ARG A 45 -20.96 -0.53 3.36
C ARG A 45 -19.72 -0.25 2.51
N ASP A 46 -19.08 -1.30 2.02
CA ASP A 46 -17.88 -1.20 1.19
C ASP A 46 -18.16 -0.53 -0.15
N ARG A 47 -19.32 -0.83 -0.75
CA ARG A 47 -19.77 -0.17 -1.98
C ARG A 47 -19.87 1.35 -1.81
N GLN A 48 -20.42 1.84 -0.70
CA GLN A 48 -20.48 3.27 -0.41
C GLN A 48 -19.08 3.89 -0.27
N VAL A 49 -18.13 3.16 0.33
CA VAL A 49 -16.73 3.60 0.42
C VAL A 49 -16.12 3.69 -0.97
N LEU A 50 -16.32 2.70 -1.83
CA LEU A 50 -15.84 2.72 -3.21
C LEU A 50 -16.43 3.90 -4.00
N GLU A 51 -17.72 4.17 -3.89
CA GLU A 51 -18.38 5.30 -4.55
C GLU A 51 -17.81 6.65 -4.10
N LYS A 52 -17.58 6.83 -2.80
CA LYS A 52 -16.91 8.03 -2.25
C LYS A 52 -15.49 8.19 -2.80
N LEU A 53 -14.71 7.11 -2.81
CA LEU A 53 -13.34 7.12 -3.30
C LEU A 53 -13.26 7.38 -4.82
N ARG A 54 -14.20 6.83 -5.61
CA ARG A 54 -14.32 7.15 -7.05
C ARG A 54 -14.55 8.64 -7.29
N ALA A 55 -15.31 9.29 -6.43
CA ALA A 55 -15.60 10.72 -6.53
C ALA A 55 -14.47 11.62 -6.01
N SER A 56 -13.69 11.18 -5.02
CA SER A 56 -12.62 12.00 -4.42
C SER A 56 -11.29 11.84 -5.13
N ILE A 57 -10.85 10.62 -5.45
CA ILE A 57 -9.50 10.34 -5.96
C ILE A 57 -9.14 11.11 -7.24
N PRO A 58 -10.03 11.29 -8.24
CA PRO A 58 -9.71 12.10 -9.41
C PRO A 58 -9.37 13.56 -9.10
N ARG A 59 -9.96 14.12 -8.03
CA ARG A 59 -9.77 15.52 -7.63
C ARG A 59 -8.63 15.68 -6.63
N ASP A 60 -8.55 14.76 -5.69
CA ASP A 60 -7.73 14.89 -4.49
C ASP A 60 -6.48 14.00 -4.51
N GLY A 61 -6.40 13.09 -5.48
CA GLY A 61 -5.51 11.94 -5.41
C GLY A 61 -5.84 11.03 -4.23
N ILE A 62 -4.93 10.10 -3.94
CA ILE A 62 -4.99 9.25 -2.76
C ILE A 62 -4.30 10.03 -1.63
N ARG A 63 -5.07 10.56 -0.68
CA ARG A 63 -4.54 11.36 0.44
C ARG A 63 -3.98 10.51 1.57
N GLU A 64 -4.69 9.44 1.92
CA GLU A 64 -4.26 8.50 2.95
C GLU A 64 -3.37 7.42 2.34
N PRO A 65 -2.18 7.17 2.90
CA PRO A 65 -1.30 6.13 2.40
C PRO A 65 -1.95 4.74 2.49
N LEU A 66 -1.51 3.83 1.61
CA LEU A 66 -1.70 2.41 1.83
C LEU A 66 -0.68 1.94 2.86
N LEU A 67 -1.10 1.03 3.75
CA LEU A 67 -0.17 0.43 4.71
C LEU A 67 0.29 -0.93 4.15
N LEU A 68 1.58 -1.05 3.88
CA LEU A 68 2.19 -2.25 3.34
C LEU A 68 2.86 -3.08 4.42
N GLY A 69 2.53 -4.36 4.50
CA GLY A 69 3.32 -5.34 5.26
C GLY A 69 4.40 -5.95 4.37
N VAL A 70 5.59 -6.12 4.93
CA VAL A 70 6.70 -6.85 4.29
C VAL A 70 7.03 -8.05 5.16
N ARG A 71 6.89 -9.25 4.61
CA ARG A 71 7.26 -10.48 5.29
C ARG A 71 8.66 -10.90 4.86
N ALA A 72 9.60 -10.89 5.80
CA ALA A 72 11.01 -11.13 5.51
C ALA A 72 11.30 -12.56 5.01
N THR A 73 10.55 -13.56 5.50
CA THR A 73 10.82 -14.98 5.23
C THR A 73 10.65 -15.38 3.77
N ASP A 74 9.67 -14.82 3.07
CA ASP A 74 9.36 -15.12 1.67
C ASP A 74 9.33 -13.89 0.77
N ARG A 75 9.74 -12.73 1.30
CA ARG A 75 9.73 -11.42 0.63
C ARG A 75 8.33 -11.03 0.13
N LEU A 76 7.27 -11.54 0.76
CA LEU A 76 5.92 -11.13 0.40
C LEU A 76 5.69 -9.68 0.80
N VAL A 77 5.26 -8.86 -0.17
CA VAL A 77 4.75 -7.51 0.07
C VAL A 77 3.23 -7.52 -0.11
N PHE A 78 2.50 -7.00 0.87
CA PHE A 78 1.04 -7.00 0.84
C PHE A 78 0.45 -5.70 1.37
N VAL A 79 -0.74 -5.34 0.89
CA VAL A 79 -1.54 -4.26 1.47
C VAL A 79 -2.24 -4.83 2.69
N PHE A 80 -1.86 -4.33 3.87
CA PHE A 80 -2.52 -4.60 5.14
C PHE A 80 -3.73 -3.68 5.34
N GLU A 81 -3.59 -2.40 5.01
CA GLU A 81 -4.69 -1.42 5.07
C GLU A 81 -4.78 -0.60 3.78
N GLY A 82 -6.01 -0.29 3.37
CA GLY A 82 -6.29 0.53 2.20
C GLY A 82 -6.70 -0.26 0.95
N HIS A 83 -7.25 -1.46 1.08
CA HIS A 83 -7.71 -2.26 -0.07
C HIS A 83 -8.71 -1.53 -0.95
N HIS A 84 -9.66 -0.78 -0.37
CA HIS A 84 -10.58 0.07 -1.13
C HIS A 84 -9.84 1.13 -1.97
N ARG A 85 -8.84 1.80 -1.38
CA ARG A 85 -8.00 2.79 -2.07
C ARG A 85 -7.20 2.12 -3.20
N ALA A 86 -6.62 0.95 -2.94
CA ALA A 86 -5.89 0.15 -3.93
C ALA A 86 -6.77 -0.27 -5.12
N VAL A 87 -7.98 -0.76 -4.84
CA VAL A 87 -8.97 -1.17 -5.85
C VAL A 87 -9.35 0.01 -6.73
N ILE A 88 -9.69 1.16 -6.15
CA ILE A 88 -10.06 2.35 -6.92
C ILE A 88 -8.86 2.94 -7.66
N ALA A 89 -7.65 2.89 -7.10
CA ALA A 89 -6.43 3.30 -7.80
C ALA A 89 -6.20 2.49 -9.09
N LEU A 90 -6.43 1.17 -9.02
CA LEU A 90 -6.36 0.28 -10.17
C LEU A 90 -7.47 0.59 -11.19
N GLU A 91 -8.71 0.78 -10.72
CA GLU A 91 -9.88 1.07 -11.55
C GLU A 91 -9.72 2.38 -12.34
N LEU A 92 -9.30 3.45 -11.66
CA LEU A 92 -9.14 4.78 -12.25
C LEU A 92 -7.81 4.95 -13.03
N GLY A 93 -6.95 3.93 -13.05
CA GLY A 93 -5.66 4.03 -13.73
C GLY A 93 -4.69 5.05 -13.08
N VAL A 94 -4.80 5.27 -11.77
CA VAL A 94 -3.89 6.14 -11.02
C VAL A 94 -2.44 5.65 -11.23
N ARG A 95 -1.51 6.56 -11.53
CA ARG A 95 -0.12 6.19 -11.84
C ARG A 95 0.68 5.70 -10.63
N SER A 96 0.50 6.34 -9.49
CA SER A 96 1.20 6.00 -8.23
C SER A 96 0.33 6.26 -7.00
N PHE A 97 0.60 5.54 -5.92
CA PHE A 97 -0.06 5.69 -4.63
C PHE A 97 0.97 5.99 -3.52
N PRO A 98 0.63 6.82 -2.52
CA PRO A 98 1.43 6.98 -1.33
C PRO A 98 1.31 5.74 -0.43
N PHE A 99 2.39 5.39 0.26
CA PHE A 99 2.40 4.27 1.18
C PHE A 99 3.30 4.49 2.39
N GLN A 100 2.97 3.75 3.45
CA GLN A 100 3.79 3.49 4.62
C GLN A 100 4.01 1.98 4.71
N TRP A 101 4.98 1.53 5.50
CA TRP A 101 5.28 0.11 5.58
C TRP A 101 5.70 -0.35 6.97
N PHE A 102 5.61 -1.65 7.21
CA PHE A 102 6.06 -2.33 8.42
C PHE A 102 6.57 -3.74 8.09
N TRP A 103 7.35 -4.34 8.99
CA TRP A 103 7.72 -5.76 8.92
C TRP A 103 6.63 -6.64 9.52
N ASP A 104 6.15 -7.65 8.80
CA ASP A 104 5.28 -8.69 9.35
C ASP A 104 6.11 -9.67 10.21
N PRO A 105 5.74 -9.95 11.48
CA PRO A 105 4.44 -9.71 12.13
C PRO A 105 4.30 -8.45 12.99
N ASP A 106 5.25 -7.53 12.95
CA ASP A 106 5.29 -6.30 13.76
C ASP A 106 4.34 -5.19 13.27
N VAL A 107 3.08 -5.54 13.01
CA VAL A 107 1.99 -4.65 12.51
C VAL A 107 1.83 -3.35 13.32
N LYS A 108 2.25 -3.35 14.59
CA LYS A 108 2.11 -2.19 15.50
C LYS A 108 3.17 -1.11 15.28
N VAL A 109 4.20 -1.36 14.48
CA VAL A 109 5.33 -0.43 14.30
C VAL A 109 5.47 -0.10 12.82
N VAL A 110 4.93 1.05 12.42
CA VAL A 110 5.21 1.61 11.10
C VAL A 110 6.67 2.05 11.06
N GLU A 111 7.37 1.70 9.99
CA GLU A 111 8.79 1.92 9.85
C GLU A 111 9.15 3.38 9.58
N HIS A 112 10.29 3.78 10.13
CA HIS A 112 10.89 5.10 9.92
C HIS A 112 12.04 5.06 8.91
N GLU A 113 12.47 3.86 8.53
CA GLU A 113 13.51 3.61 7.55
C GLU A 113 12.92 3.44 6.14
N PRO A 114 13.73 3.65 5.08
CA PRO A 114 13.28 3.48 3.71
C PRO A 114 12.76 2.07 3.42
N PHE A 115 11.76 1.99 2.53
CA PHE A 115 11.19 0.72 2.10
C PHE A 115 12.26 -0.22 1.52
N PRO A 116 12.28 -1.51 1.91
CA PRO A 116 13.22 -2.51 1.43
C PRO A 116 12.86 -2.93 0.00
N HIS A 117 13.22 -2.10 -0.98
CA HIS A 117 12.83 -2.27 -2.39
C HIS A 117 13.19 -3.65 -2.96
N HIS A 118 14.27 -4.29 -2.49
CA HIS A 118 14.65 -5.64 -2.86
C HIS A 118 13.57 -6.71 -2.56
N ALA A 119 12.61 -6.43 -1.68
CA ALA A 119 11.44 -7.28 -1.45
C ALA A 119 10.52 -7.38 -2.67
N LEU A 120 10.57 -6.40 -3.59
CA LEU A 120 9.82 -6.41 -4.85
C LEU A 120 10.53 -7.16 -5.99
N GLY A 121 11.71 -7.74 -5.72
CA GLY A 121 12.55 -8.42 -6.71
C GLY A 121 13.76 -7.59 -7.18
N PRO A 122 14.50 -8.08 -8.20
CA PRO A 122 15.73 -7.45 -8.69
C PRO A 122 15.55 -6.00 -9.14
N ASP A 123 14.44 -5.70 -9.82
CA ASP A 123 14.09 -4.36 -10.32
C ASP A 123 13.26 -3.56 -9.31
N GLY A 124 13.35 -3.92 -8.02
CA GLY A 124 12.50 -3.40 -6.96
C GLY A 124 12.49 -1.87 -6.85
N GLN A 125 13.63 -1.24 -7.14
CA GLN A 125 13.81 0.21 -7.09
C GLN A 125 12.96 0.94 -8.15
N ASP A 126 12.77 0.35 -9.33
CA ASP A 126 12.04 0.98 -10.45
C ASP A 126 10.54 1.16 -10.16
N TRP A 127 10.04 0.40 -9.19
CA TRP A 127 8.66 0.48 -8.71
C TRP A 127 8.43 1.64 -7.74
N LEU A 128 9.49 2.20 -7.16
CA LEU A 128 9.43 3.39 -6.31
C LEU A 128 9.47 4.66 -7.19
N CYS A 129 8.50 5.55 -7.01
CA CYS A 129 8.43 6.81 -7.76
C CYS A 129 9.21 7.93 -7.08
N HIS A 130 9.17 7.98 -5.75
CA HIS A 130 9.92 8.91 -4.90
C HIS A 130 10.02 8.31 -3.49
N GLN A 131 11.20 8.44 -2.90
CA GLN A 131 11.38 8.36 -1.45
C GLN A 131 11.46 9.82 -0.99
N GLU A 132 10.56 10.28 -0.11
CA GLU A 132 10.77 11.61 0.48
C GLU A 132 12.07 11.53 1.30
N ALA A 133 13.11 12.21 0.83
CA ALA A 133 14.29 12.48 1.64
C ALA A 133 13.83 13.34 2.82
N ARG A 134 14.28 12.96 4.03
CA ARG A 134 14.03 13.70 5.27
C ARG A 134 14.20 15.20 5.04
N SER A 135 13.15 15.97 5.35
CA SER A 135 13.29 17.40 5.68
C SER A 135 13.91 17.53 7.06
#